data_AF-T2JL84-F1
#
_entry.id   AF-T2JL84-F1
#
_cell.length_a   1.000
_cell.length_b   1.000
_cell.length_c   1.000
_cell.angle_alpha   90.00
_cell.angle_beta   90.00
_cell.angle_gamma   90.00
#
_symmetry.space_group_name_H-M   'P 1'
#
loop_
_entity.id
_entity.type
_entity.pdbx_description
1 polymer ?
#
loop_
_entity_poly.entity_id
_entity_poly.type
_entity_poly.pdbx_seq_one_letter_code
_entity_poly.pdbx_strand_id
1 'polypeptide(L)'
;MEVTTIDDYVATMNIEPKAMKIDIEGFELYGLQGAKTTLDRYHPYLCIDIHEDVKTGKSSLLGVQPFLEALGYDVQMKEHTLFCTPQGAE
;
A
#
# COMPACT_ATOMS: atom_id res chain seq x y z
N MET A 1 3.39 -19.68 -10.98
CA MET A 1 3.29 -19.19 -9.59
C MET A 1 1.90 -18.60 -9.45
N GLU A 2 1.20 -18.89 -8.37
CA GLU A 2 -0.14 -18.34 -8.12
C GLU A 2 -0.03 -16.94 -7.52
N VAL A 3 -0.91 -16.03 -7.91
CA VAL A 3 -0.95 -14.63 -7.46
C VAL A 3 -2.40 -14.27 -7.14
N THR A 4 -2.61 -13.60 -6.01
CA THR A 4 -3.91 -13.09 -5.57
C THR A 4 -3.81 -11.62 -5.19
N THR A 5 -4.96 -10.96 -5.05
CA THR A 5 -5.02 -9.60 -4.50
C THR A 5 -5.02 -9.64 -2.97
N ILE A 6 -4.60 -8.53 -2.35
CA ILE A 6 -4.68 -8.39 -0.88
C ILE A 6 -6.15 -8.36 -0.44
N ASP A 7 -7.04 -7.73 -1.22
CA ASP A 7 -8.48 -7.71 -0.96
C ASP A 7 -9.07 -9.13 -0.88
N ASP A 8 -8.76 -9.99 -1.86
CA ASP A 8 -9.24 -11.38 -1.87
C ASP A 8 -8.69 -12.18 -0.68
N TYR A 9 -7.41 -11.98 -0.35
CA TYR A 9 -6.79 -12.64 0.79
C TYR A 9 -7.43 -12.21 2.11
N VAL A 10 -7.62 -10.90 2.31
CA VAL A 10 -8.25 -10.32 3.50
C VAL A 10 -9.69 -10.80 3.67
N ALA A 11 -10.47 -10.83 2.57
CA ALA A 11 -11.83 -11.34 2.57
C ALA A 11 -11.90 -12.84 2.89
N THR A 12 -11.04 -13.64 2.25
CA THR A 12 -10.99 -15.10 2.44
C THR A 12 -10.59 -15.48 3.86
N MET A 13 -9.61 -14.76 4.43
CA MET A 13 -9.14 -15.00 5.79
C MET A 13 -10.02 -14.34 6.85
N ASN A 14 -10.99 -13.51 6.44
CA ASN A 14 -11.88 -12.73 7.31
C ASN A 14 -11.11 -11.94 8.38
N ILE A 15 -10.11 -11.16 7.94
CA ILE A 15 -9.26 -10.34 8.81
C ILE A 15 -9.53 -8.85 8.62
N GLU A 16 -9.24 -8.06 9.66
CA GLU A 16 -9.37 -6.60 9.66
C GLU A 16 -8.01 -5.97 10.01
N PRO A 17 -7.14 -5.72 9.01
CA PRO A 17 -5.79 -5.26 9.29
C PRO A 17 -5.78 -3.87 9.90
N LYS A 18 -4.97 -3.69 10.95
CA LYS A 18 -4.67 -2.37 11.55
C LYS A 18 -3.38 -1.76 11.03
N ALA A 19 -2.49 -2.59 10.48
CA ALA A 19 -1.28 -2.15 9.82
C ALA A 19 -0.89 -3.12 8.70
N MET A 20 -0.18 -2.63 7.69
CA MET A 20 0.38 -3.44 6.60
C MET A 20 1.81 -3.01 6.29
N LYS A 21 2.73 -3.99 6.17
CA LYS A 21 4.07 -3.78 5.59
C LYS A 21 4.03 -4.23 4.13
N ILE A 22 4.56 -3.42 3.22
CA ILE A 22 4.71 -3.76 1.80
C ILE A 22 6.18 -3.64 1.42
N ASP A 23 6.75 -4.74 0.95
CA ASP A 23 8.17 -4.86 0.58
C ASP A 23 8.24 -5.94 -0.50
N ILE A 24 8.01 -5.52 -1.76
CA ILE A 24 7.72 -6.43 -2.89
C ILE A 24 8.46 -6.03 -4.18
N GLU A 25 9.63 -5.40 -4.03
CA GLU A 25 10.64 -5.23 -5.09
C GLU A 25 10.09 -4.64 -6.40
N GLY A 26 9.34 -3.53 -6.31
CA GLY A 26 8.87 -2.76 -7.46
C GLY A 26 7.42 -3.02 -7.85
N PHE A 27 6.74 -3.93 -7.14
CA PHE A 27 5.32 -4.19 -7.32
C PHE A 27 4.42 -3.36 -6.40
N GLU A 28 4.95 -2.38 -5.66
CA GLU A 28 4.25 -1.70 -4.56
C GLU A 28 2.91 -1.12 -4.99
N LEU A 29 2.88 -0.36 -6.09
CA LEU A 29 1.64 0.25 -6.60
C LEU A 29 0.58 -0.81 -6.96
N TYR A 30 0.99 -1.90 -7.61
CA TYR A 30 0.05 -2.94 -8.04
C TYR A 30 -0.50 -3.73 -6.85
N GLY A 31 0.34 -4.00 -5.84
CA GLY A 31 -0.09 -4.57 -4.57
C GLY A 31 -1.12 -3.71 -3.86
N LEU A 32 -0.87 -2.39 -3.79
CA LEU A 32 -1.80 -1.42 -3.20
C LEU A 32 -3.10 -1.26 -3.99
N GLN A 33 -3.04 -1.30 -5.32
CA GLN A 33 -4.25 -1.33 -6.17
C GLN A 33 -5.10 -2.58 -5.91
N GLY A 34 -4.45 -3.73 -5.70
CA GLY A 34 -5.10 -4.97 -5.26
C GLY A 34 -5.52 -4.97 -3.78
N ALA A 35 -5.26 -3.90 -3.04
CA ALA A 35 -5.67 -3.73 -1.65
C ALA A 35 -6.70 -2.60 -1.48
N LYS A 36 -7.25 -2.05 -2.58
CA LYS A 36 -8.04 -0.81 -2.54
C LYS A 36 -9.23 -0.91 -1.60
N THR A 37 -9.95 -2.04 -1.62
CA THR A 37 -11.12 -2.23 -0.74
C THR A 37 -10.71 -2.35 0.72
N THR A 38 -9.60 -3.04 0.99
CA THR A 38 -9.02 -3.19 2.32
C THR A 38 -8.56 -1.84 2.88
N LEU A 39 -7.87 -1.04 2.07
CA LEU A 39 -7.39 0.29 2.42
C LEU A 39 -8.56 1.23 2.74
N ASP A 40 -9.55 1.31 1.85
CA ASP A 40 -10.74 2.15 1.99
C ASP A 40 -11.64 1.73 3.16
N ARG A 41 -11.72 0.43 3.46
CA ARG A 41 -12.57 -0.07 4.55
C ARG A 41 -11.92 0.05 5.92
N TYR A 42 -10.67 -0.39 6.04
CA TYR A 42 -10.02 -0.60 7.34
C TYR A 42 -9.01 0.48 7.70
N HIS A 43 -8.58 1.29 6.73
CA HIS A 43 -7.62 2.37 6.95
C HIS A 43 -6.41 1.92 7.80
N PRO A 44 -5.69 0.84 7.44
CA PRO A 44 -4.52 0.40 8.21
C PRO A 44 -3.36 1.39 8.09
N TYR A 45 -2.51 1.49 9.12
CA TYR A 45 -1.20 2.14 9.01
C TYR A 45 -0.32 1.41 7.99
N LEU A 46 0.43 2.14 7.17
CA LEU A 46 1.28 1.54 6.14
C LEU A 46 2.76 1.81 6.38
N CYS A 47 3.58 0.81 6.07
CA CYS A 47 5.03 0.90 6.01
C CYS A 47 5.47 0.25 4.69
N ILE A 48 5.96 1.04 3.74
CA ILE A 48 6.19 0.60 2.37
C ILE A 48 7.65 0.86 1.99
N ASP A 49 8.41 -0.17 1.67
CA ASP A 49 9.75 -0.02 1.14
C ASP A 49 9.65 0.28 -0.38
N ILE A 50 10.16 1.45 -0.78
CA ILE A 50 9.98 1.99 -2.12
C ILE A 50 11.13 1.55 -3.02
N HIS A 51 10.77 0.87 -4.12
CA HIS A 51 11.70 0.34 -5.10
C HIS A 51 11.51 1.00 -6.47
N GLU A 52 12.26 0.52 -7.46
CA GLU A 52 12.01 0.83 -8.87
C GLU A 52 10.80 0.02 -9.36
N ASP A 53 9.78 0.71 -9.88
CA ASP A 53 8.60 0.10 -10.45
C ASP A 53 8.97 -0.77 -11.66
N VAL A 54 8.50 -2.01 -11.61
CA VAL A 54 8.83 -3.06 -12.58
C VAL A 54 8.37 -2.78 -14.01
N LYS A 55 7.42 -1.86 -14.24
CA LYS A 55 6.93 -1.54 -15.59
C LYS A 55 7.61 -0.31 -16.17
N THR A 56 7.94 0.66 -15.34
CA THR A 56 8.40 1.98 -15.77
C THR A 56 9.90 2.19 -15.60
N GLY A 57 10.57 1.38 -14.77
CA GLY A 57 11.97 1.55 -14.42
C GLY A 57 12.24 2.84 -13.64
N LYS A 58 11.22 3.43 -13.02
CA LYS A 58 11.31 4.65 -12.20
C LYS A 58 10.90 4.30 -10.78
N SER A 59 11.19 5.17 -9.81
CA SER A 59 10.72 4.97 -8.44
C SER A 59 9.19 4.75 -8.39
N SER A 60 8.77 3.69 -7.70
CA SER A 60 7.35 3.35 -7.50
C SER A 60 6.61 4.41 -6.68
N LEU A 61 7.33 5.26 -5.94
CA LEU A 61 6.79 6.41 -5.22
C LEU A 61 5.91 7.30 -6.12
N LEU A 62 6.29 7.47 -7.39
CA LEU A 62 5.56 8.32 -8.34
C LEU A 62 4.10 7.90 -8.53
N GLY A 63 3.81 6.61 -8.36
CA GLY A 63 2.44 6.09 -8.39
C GLY A 63 1.87 5.84 -6.99
N VAL A 64 2.70 5.35 -6.06
CA VAL A 64 2.27 5.00 -4.70
C VAL A 64 1.77 6.21 -3.93
N GLN A 65 2.53 7.31 -3.92
CA GLN A 65 2.16 8.51 -3.15
C GLN A 65 0.80 9.10 -3.57
N PRO A 66 0.56 9.48 -4.84
CA PRO A 66 -0.72 10.06 -5.22
C PRO A 66 -1.90 9.08 -5.07
N PHE A 67 -1.65 7.78 -5.20
CA PHE A 67 -2.68 6.77 -4.96
C PHE A 67 -3.13 6.75 -3.49
N LEU A 68 -2.18 6.79 -2.54
CA LEU A 68 -2.48 6.77 -1.11
C LEU A 68 -3.05 8.10 -0.61
N GLU A 69 -2.51 9.23 -1.08
CA GLU A 69 -3.06 10.57 -0.78
C GLU A 69 -4.52 10.69 -1.22
N ALA A 70 -4.87 10.15 -2.41
CA ALA A 70 -6.24 10.13 -2.89
C ALA A 70 -7.19 9.25 -2.06
N LEU A 71 -6.65 8.31 -1.28
CA LEU A 71 -7.38 7.48 -0.33
C LEU A 71 -7.42 8.07 1.09
N GLY A 72 -6.95 9.31 1.29
CA GLY A 72 -7.00 9.97 2.59
C GLY A 72 -5.88 9.54 3.53
N TYR A 73 -4.71 9.19 3.01
CA TYR A 73 -3.51 8.96 3.81
C TYR A 73 -2.60 10.19 3.84
N ASP A 74 -2.09 10.50 5.02
CA ASP A 74 -0.90 11.34 5.16
C ASP A 74 0.35 10.46 4.96
N VAL A 75 1.30 10.97 4.19
CA VAL A 75 2.49 10.21 3.79
C VAL A 75 3.78 10.89 4.28
N GLN A 76 4.73 10.10 4.77
CA GLN A 76 6.04 10.57 5.22
C GLN A 76 7.13 9.62 4.75
N MET A 77 8.03 10.12 3.89
CA MET A 77 9.23 9.38 3.49
C MET A 77 10.31 9.49 4.56
N LYS A 78 10.91 8.35 4.93
CA LYS A 78 12.15 8.27 5.72
C LYS A 78 13.10 7.30 5.05
N GLU A 79 14.23 7.81 4.57
CA GLU A 79 15.18 7.03 3.78
C GLU A 79 14.51 6.39 2.55
N HIS A 80 14.39 5.07 2.52
CA HIS A 80 13.75 4.30 1.45
C HIS A 80 12.33 3.82 1.80
N THR A 81 11.84 4.15 3.00
CA THR A 81 10.55 3.68 3.50
C THR A 81 9.53 4.81 3.56
N LEU A 82 8.37 4.58 2.95
CA LEU A 82 7.21 5.45 3.02
C LEU A 82 6.28 4.99 4.15
N PHE A 83 6.13 5.82 5.17
CA PHE A 83 5.14 5.64 6.23
C PHE A 83 3.85 6.35 5.87
N CYS A 84 2.71 5.68 6.02
CA CYS A 84 1.41 6.28 5.75
C CYS A 84 0.46 6.12 6.93
N THR A 85 -0.13 7.23 7.35
CA THR A 85 -1.10 7.31 8.45
C THR A 85 -2.47 7.71 7.90
N PRO A 86 -3.56 7.02 8.26
CA PRO A 86 -4.89 7.44 7.83
C PRO A 86 -5.26 8.80 8.41
N GLN A 87 -5.85 9.67 7.59
CA GLN A 87 -6.40 10.94 8.05
C GLN A 87 -7.63 10.68 8.93
N GLY A 88 -7.71 11.37 10.07
CA GLY A 88 -8.84 11.23 11.01
C GLY A 88 -8.75 10.03 11.96
N ALA A 89 -7.59 9.39 12.09
CA ALA A 89 -7.32 8.44 13.16
C ALA A 89 -7.10 9.20 14.49
N GLU A 90 -8.20 9.48 15.20
CA GLU A 90 -8.21 9.88 16.62
C GLU A 90 -8.22 8.65 17.54
#